data_AF-A0A352Y3W0-F1
#
_entry.id   AF-A0A352Y3W0-F1
#
_cell.length_a   1.000
_cell.length_b   1.000
_cell.length_c   1.000
_cell.angle_alpha   90.00
_cell.angle_beta   90.00
_cell.angle_gamma   90.00
#
_symmetry.space_group_name_H-M   'P 1'
#
loop_
_entity.id
_entity.type
_entity.pdbx_description
1 polymer ?
#
loop_
_entity_poly.entity_id
_entity_poly.type
_entity_poly.pdbx_seq_one_letter_code
_entity_poly.pdbx_strand_id
1 'polypeptide(L)'
;MFYYLTEDRRQAEELLVEVVSPTLGRSVELLRERLLIGTPAECAEKLTRLQAAGVQRVFLWPVEDETSQLVRFHEQVLPQLPS
;
A
#
# COMPACT_ATOMS: atom_id res chain seq x y z
N MET A 1 4.80 1.63 6.91
CA MET A 1 4.69 0.98 5.59
C MET A 1 4.17 2.01 4.62
N PHE A 2 4.92 2.27 3.55
CA PHE A 2 4.49 3.20 2.51
C PHE A 2 3.27 2.65 1.76
N TYR A 3 2.34 3.53 1.43
CA TYR A 3 1.15 3.16 0.68
C TYR A 3 0.67 4.28 -0.24
N TYR A 4 -0.02 3.87 -1.31
CA TYR A 4 -0.74 4.76 -2.21
C TYR A 4 -1.82 3.97 -2.95
N LEU A 5 -3.08 4.38 -2.78
CA LEU A 5 -4.24 3.72 -3.36
C LEU A 5 -4.58 4.31 -4.73
N THR A 6 -4.61 3.47 -5.75
CA THR A 6 -5.03 3.84 -7.10
C THR A 6 -5.55 2.63 -7.87
N GLU A 7 -6.58 2.87 -8.70
CA GLU A 7 -7.05 1.89 -9.68
C GLU A 7 -6.21 1.93 -10.96
N ASP A 8 -5.43 3.00 -11.15
CA ASP A 8 -4.53 3.14 -12.29
C ASP A 8 -3.23 2.40 -12.02
N ARG A 9 -3.12 1.21 -12.63
CA ARG A 9 -1.91 0.38 -12.54
C ARG A 9 -0.67 1.05 -13.11
N ARG A 10 -0.82 1.96 -14.08
CA ARG A 10 0.31 2.73 -14.61
C ARG A 10 0.79 3.73 -13.57
N GLN A 11 -0.11 4.44 -12.90
CA GLN A 11 0.25 5.36 -11.82
C GLN A 11 0.94 4.62 -10.66
N ALA A 12 0.43 3.45 -10.27
CA ALA A 12 1.06 2.62 -9.24
C ALA A 12 2.50 2.22 -9.62
N GLU A 13 2.71 1.85 -10.89
CA GLU A 13 4.03 1.49 -11.41
C GLU A 13 4.98 2.69 -11.46
N GLU A 14 4.53 3.82 -11.99
CA GLU A 14 5.31 5.07 -12.04
C GLU A 14 5.75 5.50 -10.64
N LEU A 15 4.85 5.46 -9.65
CA LEU A 15 5.19 5.79 -8.26
C LEU A 15 6.24 4.84 -7.66
N LEU A 16 6.12 3.53 -7.94
CA LEU A 16 7.08 2.53 -7.47
C LEU A 16 8.47 2.75 -8.07
N VAL A 17 8.55 2.98 -9.39
CA VAL A 17 9.80 3.09 -10.14
C VAL A 17 10.49 4.43 -9.85
N GLU A 18 9.75 5.53 -9.92
CA GLU A 18 10.33 6.88 -9.94
C GLU A 18 10.48 7.50 -8.55
N VAL A 19 9.65 7.09 -7.59
CA VAL A 19 9.63 7.71 -6.25
C VAL A 19 10.11 6.74 -5.17
N VAL A 20 9.43 5.61 -5.03
CA VAL A 20 9.58 4.77 -3.84
C VAL A 20 10.86 3.91 -3.90
N SER A 21 11.16 3.32 -5.07
CA SER A 21 12.39 2.53 -5.28
C SER A 21 13.66 3.34 -5.01
N PRO A 22 13.84 4.56 -5.59
CA PRO A 22 15.00 5.41 -5.30
C PRO A 22 15.06 5.85 -3.84
N THR A 23 13.92 6.22 -3.24
CA THR A 23 13.85 6.70 -1.85
C THR A 23 14.27 5.62 -0.85
N LEU A 24 13.92 4.36 -1.12
CA LEU A 24 14.22 3.24 -0.22
C LEU A 24 15.49 2.46 -0.59
N GLY A 25 16.06 2.69 -1.78
CA GLY A 25 17.19 1.94 -2.32
C GLY A 25 16.90 0.44 -2.40
N ARG A 26 15.71 0.07 -2.91
CA ARG A 26 15.25 -1.32 -3.03
C ARG A 26 14.64 -1.57 -4.41
N SER A 27 14.73 -2.81 -4.90
CA SER A 27 14.20 -3.15 -6.21
C SER A 27 12.68 -3.04 -6.26
N VAL A 28 12.16 -2.68 -7.43
CA VAL A 28 10.72 -2.49 -7.66
C VAL A 28 9.96 -3.79 -7.42
N GLU A 29 10.52 -4.93 -7.80
CA GLU A 29 9.90 -6.26 -7.60
C GLU A 29 9.64 -6.52 -6.12
N LEU A 30 10.66 -6.30 -5.28
CA LEU A 30 10.55 -6.49 -3.83
C LEU A 30 9.54 -5.52 -3.21
N LEU A 31 9.51 -4.27 -3.70
CA LEU A 31 8.59 -3.25 -3.19
C LEU A 31 7.14 -3.53 -3.60
N ARG A 32 6.91 -3.99 -4.83
CA ARG A 32 5.58 -4.36 -5.32
C ARG A 32 4.96 -5.49 -4.50
N GLU A 33 5.77 -6.44 -4.08
CA GLU A 33 5.31 -7.55 -3.22
C GLU A 33 4.97 -7.10 -1.79
N ARG A 34 5.72 -6.14 -1.23
CA ARG A 34 5.70 -5.82 0.21
C ARG A 34 4.94 -4.55 0.58
N LEU A 35 4.87 -3.56 -0.30
CA LEU A 35 4.22 -2.27 -0.01
C LEU A 35 2.76 -2.26 -0.45
N LEU A 36 2.01 -1.31 0.11
CA LEU A 36 0.59 -1.12 -0.12
C LEU A 36 0.36 -0.07 -1.23
N ILE A 37 0.93 -0.33 -2.41
CA ILE A 37 0.78 0.53 -3.59
C ILE A 37 0.02 -0.26 -4.65
N GLY A 38 -1.15 0.26 -5.06
CA GLY A 38 -2.08 -0.42 -5.97
C GLY A 38 -3.54 -0.21 -5.58
N THR A 39 -4.40 -1.14 -6.00
CA THR A 39 -5.83 -1.07 -5.72
C THR A 39 -6.13 -1.29 -4.23
N PRO A 40 -7.28 -0.81 -3.71
CA PRO A 40 -7.70 -1.08 -2.34
C PRO A 40 -7.77 -2.58 -2.03
N ALA A 41 -8.26 -3.39 -2.97
CA ALA A 41 -8.38 -4.84 -2.81
C ALA A 41 -7.02 -5.54 -2.67
N GLU A 42 -6.06 -5.22 -3.53
CA GLU A 42 -4.69 -5.77 -3.45
C GLU A 42 -4.02 -5.37 -2.12
N CYS A 43 -4.25 -4.13 -1.66
CA CYS A 43 -3.72 -3.67 -0.38
C CYS A 43 -4.35 -4.41 0.81
N ALA A 44 -5.67 -4.62 0.80
CA ALA A 44 -6.38 -5.39 1.81
C ALA A 44 -5.90 -6.85 1.86
N GLU A 45 -5.64 -7.47 0.71
CA GLU A 45 -5.11 -8.83 0.63
C GLU A 45 -3.72 -8.93 1.28
N LYS A 46 -2.83 -7.97 0.99
CA LYS A 46 -1.49 -7.90 1.60
C LYS A 46 -1.58 -7.76 3.13
N LEU A 47 -2.47 -6.90 3.62
CA LEU A 47 -2.69 -6.72 5.07
C LEU A 47 -3.27 -7.97 5.72
N THR A 48 -4.23 -8.63 5.07
CA THR A 48 -4.79 -9.90 5.53
C THR A 48 -3.71 -10.97 5.67
N ARG A 49 -2.76 -11.05 4.72
CA ARG A 49 -1.61 -11.96 4.81
C ARG A 49 -0.68 -11.61 5.98
N LEU A 50 -0.44 -10.32 6.25
CA LEU A 50 0.33 -9.89 7.41
C LEU A 50 -0.36 -10.26 8.73
N GLN A 51 -1.67 -10.05 8.82
CA GLN A 51 -2.48 -10.45 9.98
C GLN A 51 -2.42 -11.96 10.21
N ALA A 52 -2.58 -12.76 9.14
CA ALA A 52 -2.45 -14.21 9.21
C ALA A 52 -1.04 -14.67 9.65
N ALA A 53 -0.01 -13.87 9.37
CA ALA A 53 1.36 -14.08 9.85
C ALA A 53 1.60 -13.59 11.29
N GLY A 54 0.56 -13.14 12.00
CA GLY A 54 0.63 -12.70 13.40
C GLY A 54 1.00 -11.22 13.60
N VAL A 55 1.03 -10.41 12.54
CA VAL A 55 1.25 -8.97 12.67
C VAL A 55 0.04 -8.32 13.32
N GLN A 56 0.25 -7.67 14.47
CA GLN A 56 -0.82 -7.02 15.24
C GLN A 56 -1.00 -5.54 14.92
N ARG A 57 0.03 -4.88 14.36
CA ARG A 57 0.00 -3.45 14.07
C ARG A 57 0.86 -3.13 12.86
N VAL A 58 0.28 -2.35 11.94
CA VAL A 58 0.97 -1.77 10.79
C VAL A 58 0.87 -0.26 10.91
N PHE A 59 2.00 0.44 10.92
CA PHE A 59 2.03 1.89 10.80
C PHE A 59 1.98 2.26 9.32
N LEU A 60 1.11 3.19 8.94
CA LEU A 60 0.88 3.58 7.54
C LEU A 60 1.50 4.95 7.27
N TRP A 61 2.09 5.08 6.08
CA TRP A 61 2.68 6.34 5.61
C TRP A 61 2.25 6.58 4.15
N PRO A 62 1.37 7.55 3.88
CA PRO A 62 1.01 7.91 2.50
C PRO A 62 2.24 8.42 1.75
N VAL A 63 2.40 8.03 0.47
CA VAL A 63 3.49 8.56 -0.36
C VAL A 63 3.19 10.00 -0.79
N GLU A 64 1.94 10.29 -1.18
CA GLU A 64 1.44 11.59 -1.64
C GLU A 64 -0.02 11.77 -1.20
N ASP A 65 -0.57 12.98 -1.36
CA ASP A 65 -1.98 13.32 -1.08
C ASP A 65 -2.51 12.83 0.28
N GLU A 66 -1.73 13.03 1.33
CA GLU A 66 -1.81 12.37 2.64
C GLU A 66 -3.23 12.27 3.21
N THR A 67 -3.96 13.40 3.30
CA THR A 67 -5.32 13.42 3.85
C THR A 67 -6.29 12.59 3.00
N SER A 68 -6.23 12.72 1.68
CA SER A 68 -7.11 11.97 0.78
C SER A 68 -6.82 10.47 0.82
N GLN A 69 -5.54 10.10 0.87
CA GLN A 69 -5.11 8.71 0.96
C GLN A 69 -5.52 8.08 2.29
N LEU A 70 -5.51 8.83 3.40
CA LEU A 70 -5.96 8.33 4.70
C LEU A 70 -7.48 8.09 4.72
N VAL A 71 -8.26 9.04 4.19
CA VAL A 71 -9.71 8.88 4.06
C VAL A 71 -10.04 7.66 3.19
N ARG A 72 -9.43 7.55 2.01
CA ARG A 72 -9.63 6.42 1.10
C ARG A 72 -9.22 5.09 1.74
N PHE A 73 -8.11 5.05 2.47
CA PHE A 73 -7.70 3.84 3.17
C PHE A 73 -8.73 3.41 4.22
N HIS A 74 -9.22 4.36 5.01
CA HIS A 74 -10.27 4.08 6.00
C HIS A 74 -11.56 3.58 5.36
N GLU A 75 -11.98 4.19 4.25
CA GLU A 75 -13.26 3.85 3.59
C GLU A 75 -13.19 2.62 2.70
N GLN A 76 -12.03 2.34 2.10
CA GLN A 76 -11.90 1.36 1.03
C GLN A 76 -11.08 0.15 1.44
N VAL A 77 -10.12 0.26 2.37
CA VAL A 77 -9.25 -0.86 2.76
C VAL A 77 -9.70 -1.49 4.07
N LEU A 78 -9.91 -0.69 5.12
CA LEU A 78 -10.28 -1.22 6.44
C LEU A 78 -11.55 -2.11 6.42
N PRO A 79 -12.63 -1.78 5.68
CA PRO A 79 -13.83 -2.61 5.65
C PRO A 79 -13.62 -3.98 4.96
N GLN A 80 -12.52 -4.16 4.24
CA GLN A 80 -12.18 -5.43 3.58
C GLN A 80 -11.33 -6.35 4.46
N LEU A 81 -10.84 -5.86 5.62
CA LEU A 81 -10.03 -6.67 6.52
C LEU A 81 -10.91 -7.63 7.33
N PRO A 82 -10.42 -8.85 7.64
CA PRO A 82 -11.15 -9.78 8.49
C PRO A 82 -11.28 -9.24 9.92
N SER A 83 -12.45 -9.49 10.50
CA SER A 83 -12.84 -9.10 11.87
C SER A 83 -11.97 -9.70 12.96
#